data_AF-A0A2M7MNA1-F1
#
_entry.id   AF-A0A2M7MNA1-F1
#
_cell.length_a   1.000
_cell.length_b   1.000
_cell.length_c   1.000
_cell.angle_alpha   90.00
_cell.angle_beta   90.00
_cell.angle_gamma   90.00
#
_symmetry.space_group_name_H-M   'P 1'
#
loop_
_entity.id
_entity.type
_entity.pdbx_description
1 polymer ?
#
loop_
_entity_poly.entity_id
_entity_poly.type
_entity_poly.pdbx_seq_one_letter_code
_entity_poly.pdbx_strand_id
1 'polypeptide(L)'
;MKSLQDTPVIQKVYDFYKELYLIVEKMPKKDKYALGLKIQNTTLDLLELLIEASNLREQEKLIPLRKSIAKVDLLKILIRLSYEIKAIDIKKYLTLEENLQEIGKMVGGWIRYLK
;
A
#
# COMPACT_ATOMS: atom_id res chain seq x y z
N MET A 1 17.28 -15.68 -6.94
CA MET A 1 16.32 -14.57 -6.78
C MET A 1 15.25 -15.06 -5.83
N LYS A 2 15.09 -14.45 -4.64
CA LYS A 2 13.98 -14.84 -3.74
C LYS A 2 12.67 -14.66 -4.49
N SER A 3 11.79 -15.66 -4.42
CA SER A 3 10.52 -15.61 -5.13
C SER A 3 9.65 -14.51 -4.49
N LEU A 4 8.75 -13.88 -5.25
CA LEU A 4 7.75 -12.94 -4.71
C LEU A 4 6.93 -13.56 -3.55
N GLN A 5 6.85 -14.89 -3.49
CA GLN A 5 6.15 -15.64 -2.45
C GLN A 5 6.92 -15.69 -1.12
N ASP A 6 8.22 -15.39 -1.10
CA ASP A 6 9.05 -15.49 0.10
C ASP A 6 8.81 -14.33 1.09
N THR A 7 7.98 -13.34 0.72
CA THR A 7 7.62 -12.20 1.57
C THR A 7 6.12 -11.89 1.46
N PRO A 8 5.29 -12.45 2.35
CA PRO A 8 3.82 -12.37 2.26
C PRO A 8 3.26 -10.95 2.12
N VAL A 9 3.93 -9.95 2.72
CA VAL A 9 3.49 -8.54 2.64
C VAL A 9 3.63 -7.96 1.23
N ILE A 10 4.63 -8.40 0.45
CA ILE A 10 4.81 -7.96 -0.94
C ILE A 10 3.65 -8.48 -1.79
N GLN A 11 3.30 -9.76 -1.65
CA GLN A 11 2.15 -10.35 -2.34
C GLN A 11 0.84 -9.64 -1.97
N LYS A 12 0.62 -9.34 -0.69
CA LYS A 12 -0.57 -8.61 -0.23
C LYS A 12 -0.66 -7.21 -0.84
N VAL A 13 0.45 -6.47 -0.93
CA VAL A 13 0.47 -5.14 -1.57
C VAL A 13 0.23 -5.24 -3.08
N TYR A 14 0.74 -6.28 -3.74
CA TYR A 14 0.48 -6.55 -5.15
C TYR A 14 -1.02 -6.79 -5.40
N ASP A 15 -1.66 -7.64 -4.59
CA ASP A 15 -3.10 -7.93 -4.71
C ASP A 15 -3.95 -6.68 -4.41
N PHE A 16 -3.56 -5.90 -3.38
CA PHE A 16 -4.16 -4.60 -3.10
C PHE A 16 -4.05 -3.65 -4.30
N TYR A 17 -2.88 -3.57 -4.95
CA TYR A 17 -2.69 -2.70 -6.12
C TYR A 17 -3.59 -3.11 -7.29
N LYS A 18 -3.73 -4.42 -7.53
CA LYS A 18 -4.64 -4.94 -8.57
C LYS A 18 -6.08 -4.52 -8.33
N GLU A 19 -6.56 -4.65 -7.10
CA GLU A 19 -7.92 -4.22 -6.73
C GLU A 19 -8.08 -2.68 -6.84
N LEU A 20 -7.12 -1.94 -6.30
CA LEU A 20 -7.07 -0.48 -6.36
C LEU A 20 -7.12 0.02 -7.81
N TYR A 21 -6.39 -0.61 -8.72
CA TYR A 21 -6.35 -0.22 -10.14
C TYR A 21 -7.75 -0.24 -10.77
N LEU A 22 -8.51 -1.32 -10.53
CA LEU A 22 -9.88 -1.48 -11.04
C LEU A 22 -10.86 -0.48 -10.40
N ILE A 23 -10.61 -0.07 -9.15
CA ILE A 23 -11.40 0.95 -8.46
C ILE A 23 -11.11 2.33 -9.04
N VAL A 24 -9.83 2.69 -9.21
CA VAL A 24 -9.40 3.97 -9.77
C VAL A 24 -9.89 4.14 -11.21
N GLU A 25 -9.91 3.07 -12.00
CA GLU A 25 -10.47 3.08 -13.36
C GLU A 25 -11.95 3.54 -13.40
N LYS A 26 -12.72 3.29 -12.33
CA LYS A 26 -14.13 3.66 -12.24
C LYS A 26 -14.38 5.03 -11.57
N MET A 27 -13.35 5.70 -11.10
CA MET A 27 -13.48 7.05 -10.52
C MET A 27 -13.87 8.08 -11.59
N PRO A 28 -14.53 9.20 -11.19
CA PRO A 28 -14.73 10.35 -12.06
C PRO A 28 -13.41 10.84 -12.65
N LYS A 29 -13.43 11.30 -13.91
CA LYS A 29 -12.22 11.67 -14.67
C LYS A 29 -11.30 12.64 -13.90
N LYS A 30 -11.89 13.66 -13.27
CA LYS A 30 -11.16 14.65 -12.46
C LYS A 30 -10.41 14.00 -11.30
N ASP A 31 -11.07 13.13 -10.55
CA ASP A 31 -10.51 12.52 -9.34
C ASP A 31 -9.51 11.41 -9.69
N LYS A 32 -9.78 10.67 -10.77
CA LYS A 32 -8.87 9.65 -11.32
C LYS A 32 -7.48 10.20 -11.61
N TYR A 33 -7.40 11.31 -12.35
CA TYR A 33 -6.11 11.89 -12.75
C TYR A 33 -5.43 12.73 -11.66
N ALA A 34 -6.16 13.12 -10.62
CA ALA A 34 -5.60 13.82 -9.47
C ALA A 34 -5.27 12.85 -8.33
N LEU A 35 -6.29 12.37 -7.63
CA LEU A 35 -6.16 11.57 -6.43
C LEU A 35 -5.87 10.11 -6.74
N GLY A 36 -6.55 9.53 -7.75
CA GLY A 36 -6.36 8.14 -8.17
C GLY A 36 -4.91 7.85 -8.57
N LEU A 37 -4.33 8.70 -9.43
CA LEU A 37 -2.92 8.60 -9.84
C LEU A 37 -1.96 8.70 -8.64
N LYS A 38 -2.22 9.63 -7.70
CA LYS A 38 -1.39 9.77 -6.50
C LYS A 38 -1.42 8.51 -5.63
N ILE A 39 -2.60 7.90 -5.47
CA ILE A 39 -2.77 6.67 -4.68
C ILE A 39 -2.04 5.50 -5.36
N GLN A 40 -2.19 5.35 -6.68
CA GLN A 40 -1.49 4.31 -7.45
C GLN A 40 0.03 4.44 -7.30
N ASN A 41 0.58 5.62 -7.55
CA ASN A 41 2.02 5.85 -7.42
C ASN A 41 2.52 5.61 -5.99
N THR A 42 1.76 6.06 -4.97
CA THR A 42 2.14 5.83 -3.57
C THR A 42 2.10 4.33 -3.20
N THR A 43 1.24 3.54 -3.84
CA THR A 43 1.17 2.09 -3.66
C THR A 43 2.34 1.37 -4.34
N LEU A 44 2.75 1.85 -5.52
CA LEU A 44 3.96 1.35 -6.20
C LEU A 44 5.23 1.71 -5.41
N ASP A 45 5.36 2.93 -4.90
CA ASP A 45 6.46 3.31 -3.99
C ASP A 45 6.52 2.39 -2.76
N LEU A 46 5.36 2.04 -2.19
CA LEU A 46 5.29 1.09 -1.07
C LEU A 46 5.84 -0.28 -1.48
N LEU A 47 5.45 -0.78 -2.65
CA LEU A 47 5.94 -2.05 -3.18
C LEU A 47 7.46 -2.03 -3.40
N GLU A 48 7.99 -0.95 -3.98
CA GLU A 48 9.43 -0.73 -4.19
C GLU A 48 10.21 -0.78 -2.86
N LEU A 49 9.74 -0.08 -1.82
CA LEU A 49 10.37 -0.07 -0.51
C LEU A 49 10.39 -1.47 0.14
N LEU A 50 9.32 -2.26 -0.03
CA LEU A 50 9.26 -3.62 0.51
C LEU A 50 10.19 -4.57 -0.26
N ILE A 51 10.28 -4.42 -1.57
CA ILE A 51 11.24 -5.17 -2.41
C ILE A 51 12.68 -4.79 -2.03
N GLU A 52 12.97 -3.51 -1.86
CA GLU A 52 14.27 -3.02 -1.37
C GLU A 52 14.63 -3.69 -0.04
N ALA A 53 13.73 -3.59 0.96
CA ALA A 53 13.92 -4.23 2.26
C ALA A 53 14.14 -5.74 2.18
N SER A 54 13.48 -6.43 1.24
CA SER A 54 13.62 -7.89 1.07
C SER A 54 15.01 -8.32 0.60
N ASN A 55 15.72 -7.44 -0.11
CA ASN A 55 17.05 -7.70 -0.69
C ASN A 55 18.21 -7.19 0.17
N LEU A 56 17.92 -6.39 1.20
CA LEU A 56 18.92 -5.84 2.11
C LEU A 56 19.33 -6.83 3.22
N ARG A 57 20.49 -6.59 3.84
CA ARG A 57 20.89 -7.28 5.07
C ARG A 57 20.03 -6.80 6.24
N GLU A 58 19.83 -7.63 7.25
CA GLU A 58 18.89 -7.36 8.35
C GLU A 58 19.04 -5.97 8.98
N GLN A 59 20.28 -5.54 9.24
CA GLN A 59 20.63 -4.23 9.79
C GLN A 59 20.20 -3.03 8.92
N GLU A 60 20.07 -3.22 7.61
CA GLU A 60 19.71 -2.17 6.64
C GLU A 60 18.20 -2.13 6.37
N LYS A 61 17.46 -3.22 6.64
CA LYS A 61 16.01 -3.33 6.34
C LYS A 61 15.15 -2.33 7.10
N LEU A 62 15.57 -1.92 8.29
CA LEU A 62 14.76 -1.05 9.15
C LEU A 62 14.45 0.31 8.50
N ILE A 63 15.36 0.85 7.68
CA ILE A 63 15.15 2.15 7.02
C ILE A 63 14.00 2.09 6.01
N PRO A 64 14.03 1.24 4.97
CA PRO A 64 12.93 1.15 4.01
C PRO A 64 11.62 0.67 4.67
N LEU A 65 11.67 -0.21 5.67
CA LEU A 65 10.46 -0.65 6.38
C LEU A 65 9.78 0.48 7.18
N ARG A 66 10.56 1.42 7.75
CA ARG A 66 9.97 2.61 8.39
C ARG A 66 9.38 3.56 7.36
N LYS A 67 10.01 3.72 6.20
CA LYS A 67 9.44 4.49 5.09
C LYS A 67 8.14 3.86 4.58
N SER A 68 8.05 2.53 4.52
CA SER A 68 6.82 1.84 4.08
C SER A 68 5.66 2.07 5.04
N ILE A 69 5.88 2.17 6.36
CA ILE A 69 4.82 2.57 7.31
C ILE A 69 4.24 3.94 6.91
N ALA A 70 5.09 4.94 6.67
CA ALA A 70 4.63 6.27 6.29
C ALA A 70 3.81 6.27 4.99
N LYS A 71 4.16 5.39 4.02
CA LYS A 71 3.38 5.20 2.80
C LYS A 71 2.02 4.56 3.09
N VAL A 72 1.95 3.54 3.95
CA VAL A 72 0.68 2.93 4.37
C VAL A 72 -0.24 3.94 5.04
N ASP A 73 0.29 4.77 5.95
CA ASP A 73 -0.51 5.78 6.64
C ASP A 73 -0.99 6.89 5.70
N LEU A 74 -0.14 7.31 4.75
CA LEU A 74 -0.56 8.22 3.67
C LEU A 74 -1.68 7.61 2.82
N LEU A 75 -1.56 6.33 2.44
CA LEU A 75 -2.59 5.64 1.66
C LEU A 75 -3.93 5.63 2.39
N LYS A 76 -3.97 5.34 3.69
CA LYS A 76 -5.22 5.38 4.49
C LYS A 76 -5.89 6.75 4.42
N ILE A 77 -5.11 7.82 4.54
CA ILE A 77 -5.61 9.20 4.46
C ILE A 77 -6.18 9.49 3.06
N LEU A 78 -5.46 9.12 1.99
CA LEU A 78 -5.90 9.37 0.62
C LEU A 78 -7.15 8.56 0.24
N ILE A 79 -7.26 7.33 0.75
CA ILE A 79 -8.41 6.45 0.54
C ILE A 79 -9.64 6.99 1.27
N ARG A 80 -9.47 7.45 2.52
CA ARG A 80 -10.52 8.17 3.24
C ARG A 80 -10.98 9.43 2.50
N LEU A 81 -10.04 10.24 2.03
CA LEU A 81 -10.35 11.43 1.24
C LEU A 81 -11.15 11.09 -0.03
N SER A 82 -10.78 10.01 -0.72
CA SER A 82 -11.48 9.54 -1.92
C SER A 82 -12.95 9.20 -1.63
N TYR A 83 -13.23 8.66 -0.45
CA TYR A 83 -14.58 8.40 0.01
C TYR A 83 -15.33 9.69 0.37
N GLU A 84 -14.70 10.59 1.14
CA GLU A 84 -15.31 11.85 1.58
C GLU A 84 -15.72 12.76 0.41
N ILE A 85 -14.91 12.80 -0.66
CA ILE A 85 -15.24 13.52 -1.89
C ILE A 85 -16.17 12.74 -2.83
N LYS A 86 -16.64 11.56 -2.43
CA LYS A 86 -17.52 10.65 -3.17
C LYS A 86 -16.92 10.14 -4.49
N ALA A 87 -15.60 10.09 -4.61
CA ALA A 87 -14.92 9.47 -5.76
C ALA A 87 -15.04 7.92 -5.73
N ILE A 88 -15.20 7.35 -4.53
CA ILE A 88 -15.52 5.93 -4.32
C ILE A 88 -16.70 5.79 -3.35
N ASP A 89 -17.40 4.66 -3.44
CA ASP A 89 -18.47 4.31 -2.49
C ASP A 89 -17.91 3.70 -1.20
N ILE A 90 -18.78 3.59 -0.19
CA ILE A 90 -18.43 3.05 1.13
C ILE A 90 -17.91 1.60 1.07
N LYS A 91 -18.43 0.76 0.15
CA LYS A 91 -18.01 -0.65 0.07
C LYS A 91 -16.55 -0.72 -0.37
N LYS A 92 -16.20 0.01 -1.44
CA LYS A 92 -14.81 0.13 -1.92
C LYS A 92 -13.88 0.70 -0.86
N TYR A 93 -14.31 1.75 -0.17
CA TYR A 93 -13.54 2.35 0.92
C TYR A 93 -13.22 1.33 2.02
N LEU A 94 -14.22 0.62 2.53
CA LEU A 94 -14.03 -0.36 3.60
C LEU A 94 -13.09 -1.49 3.18
N THR A 95 -13.24 -2.03 1.97
CA THR A 95 -12.34 -3.08 1.45
C THR A 95 -10.89 -2.60 1.33
N LEU A 96 -10.69 -1.37 0.83
CA LEU A 96 -9.34 -0.80 0.70
C LEU A 96 -8.71 -0.50 2.06
N GLU A 97 -9.48 0.05 3.01
CA GLU A 97 -9.02 0.36 4.36
C GLU A 97 -8.66 -0.91 5.14
N GLU A 98 -9.47 -1.98 5.05
CA GLU A 98 -9.19 -3.27 5.67
C GLU A 98 -7.87 -3.86 5.16
N ASN A 99 -7.66 -3.88 3.84
CA ASN A 99 -6.40 -4.32 3.26
C ASN A 99 -5.21 -3.49 3.75
N LEU A 100 -5.33 -2.16 3.83
CA LEU A 100 -4.26 -1.29 4.33
C LEU A 100 -3.95 -1.50 5.82
N GLN A 101 -4.96 -1.83 6.64
CA GLN A 101 -4.75 -2.18 8.03
C GLN A 101 -3.98 -3.49 8.17
N GLU A 102 -4.30 -4.51 7.37
CA GLU A 102 -3.56 -5.76 7.33
C GLU A 102 -2.12 -5.56 6.86
N ILE A 103 -1.90 -4.84 5.76
CA ILE A 103 -0.57 -4.49 5.27
C ILE A 103 0.24 -3.78 6.36
N GLY A 104 -0.35 -2.80 7.05
CA GLY A 104 0.30 -2.10 8.16
C GLY A 104 0.71 -3.03 9.31
N LYS A 105 -0.15 -4.00 9.68
CA LYS A 105 0.18 -5.02 10.69
C LYS A 105 1.34 -5.91 10.23
N MET A 106 1.36 -6.32 8.96
CA MET A 106 2.43 -7.16 8.40
C MET A 106 3.79 -6.44 8.38
N VAL A 107 3.82 -5.18 7.92
CA VAL A 107 5.04 -4.35 7.96
C VAL A 107 5.50 -4.14 9.41
N GLY A 108 4.58 -3.82 10.32
CA GLY A 108 4.89 -3.66 11.74
C GLY A 108 5.44 -4.93 12.39
N GLY A 109 4.88 -6.10 12.03
CA GLY A 109 5.38 -7.41 12.46
C GLY A 109 6.80 -7.67 11.97
N TRP A 110 7.11 -7.33 10.72
CA TRP A 110 8.45 -7.47 10.17
C TRP A 110 9.46 -6.59 10.92
N ILE A 111 9.13 -5.34 11.23
CA ILE A 111 10.00 -4.46 12.03
C ILE A 111 10.22 -5.01 13.44
N ARG A 112 9.20 -5.58 14.07
CA ARG A 112 9.33 -6.19 15.40
C ARG A 112 10.22 -7.42 15.39
N TYR A 113 10.19 -8.21 14.32
CA TYR A 113 11.06 -9.38 14.17
C TYR A 113 12.54 -9.02 14.00
N LEU A 114 12.83 -7.84 13.44
CA LEU A 114 14.19 -7.34 13.23
C LEU A 114 14.78 -6.59 14.44
N LYS A 115 13.99 -6.38 15.49
CA LYS A 115 14.43 -5.76 16.75
C LYS A 115 14.68 -6.84 17.79
#